data_AF-A0A7J4K3D5-F1
#
_entry.id   AF-A0A7J4K3D5-F1
#
_cell.length_a   1.000
_cell.length_b   1.000
_cell.length_c   1.000
_cell.angle_alpha   90.00
_cell.angle_beta   90.00
_cell.angle_gamma   90.00
#
_symmetry.space_group_name_H-M   'P 1'
#
loop_
_entity.id
_entity.type
_entity.pdbx_description
1 polymer ?
#
loop_
_entity_poly.entity_id
_entity_poly.type
_entity_poly.pdbx_seq_one_letter_code
_entity_poly.pdbx_strand_id
1 'polypeptide(L)'
;MVKEPKKVDTASGPKDKLVKLGEHVTDQIEKGEQPTIELSVRGLSNVVYDKKTEKLGIGDKTSERAFFNVAHAKKFLQTIEVAAISKSLLDINKHASLRDVFYMAKRTIPGSKTNVVDEQTESDKAIEDLELITEFTREQLNINANKMGSVAGKVIVEDSGDTIDWSKLGSGGWSIPSNVENILFKKIDAKYIIYMEKAAVWERLHEDKFWQKQNCIIMCSQGQSTRGVRRLLQRLANEHKLPIYVLTDNDPWGIYIYSVLKYGSISLAHMSDELAISDVRYLGVTCDDVLKYKLERHYIKLTEQDIARLKQMAEYDWFKDHKEWQKQFKAMKTAGAKVEIQSLSSRGITFISDVYLPEKIKNQEFID
;
A
#
# COMPACT_ATOMS: atom_id res chain seq x y z
N MET A 1 -5.09 -17.18 -16.76
CA MET A 1 -5.95 -16.00 -17.02
C MET A 1 -5.94 -15.16 -15.74
N VAL A 2 -6.50 -13.95 -15.71
CA VAL A 2 -6.84 -13.37 -14.40
C VAL A 2 -7.92 -14.28 -13.84
N LYS A 3 -7.72 -14.80 -12.63
CA LYS A 3 -8.76 -15.62 -11.99
C LYS A 3 -10.00 -14.73 -11.90
N GLU A 4 -11.10 -15.10 -12.55
CA GLU A 4 -12.35 -14.38 -12.35
C GLU A 4 -12.59 -14.30 -10.85
N PRO A 5 -12.98 -13.13 -10.29
CA PRO A 5 -13.34 -13.07 -8.89
C PRO A 5 -14.41 -14.14 -8.69
N LYS A 6 -14.07 -15.21 -7.97
CA LYS A 6 -15.07 -16.17 -7.52
C LYS A 6 -16.11 -15.31 -6.84
N LYS A 7 -17.36 -15.36 -7.32
CA LYS A 7 -18.50 -14.70 -6.65
C LYS A 7 -18.31 -14.91 -5.17
N VAL A 8 -18.05 -13.81 -4.45
CA VAL A 8 -17.94 -13.83 -3.00
C VAL A 8 -19.22 -14.52 -2.54
N ASP A 9 -19.08 -15.69 -1.91
CA ASP A 9 -20.14 -16.24 -1.10
C ASP A 9 -20.40 -15.19 -0.03
N THR A 10 -21.37 -14.33 -0.28
CA THR A 10 -21.79 -13.20 0.56
C THR A 10 -22.43 -13.68 1.89
N ALA A 11 -22.26 -14.95 2.22
CA ALA A 11 -22.89 -15.62 3.35
C ALA A 11 -21.92 -16.03 4.47
N SER A 12 -20.60 -15.96 4.30
CA SER A 12 -19.64 -16.37 5.35
C SER A 12 -18.73 -15.22 5.79
N GLY A 13 -18.82 -14.81 7.06
CA GLY A 13 -17.97 -13.76 7.61
C GLY A 13 -16.51 -14.19 7.79
N PRO A 14 -15.60 -13.27 8.17
CA PRO A 14 -14.18 -13.59 8.40
C PRO A 14 -13.99 -14.77 9.36
N LYS A 15 -14.79 -14.82 10.41
CA LYS A 15 -14.80 -15.91 11.39
C LYS A 15 -15.12 -17.27 10.77
N ASP A 16 -16.12 -17.33 9.88
CA ASP A 16 -16.55 -18.59 9.26
C ASP A 16 -15.47 -19.17 8.35
N LYS A 17 -14.73 -18.32 7.63
CA LYS A 17 -13.58 -18.76 6.82
C LYS A 17 -12.46 -19.34 7.69
N LEU A 18 -12.18 -18.72 8.84
CA LEU A 18 -11.19 -19.24 9.80
C LEU A 18 -11.62 -20.57 10.41
N VAL A 19 -12.90 -20.73 10.72
CA VAL A 19 -13.45 -22.00 11.21
C VAL A 19 -13.35 -23.07 10.13
N LYS A 20 -13.75 -22.78 8.89
CA LYS A 20 -13.61 -23.70 7.75
C LYS A 20 -12.16 -24.13 7.49
N LEU A 21 -11.19 -23.23 7.65
CA LEU A 21 -9.77 -23.58 7.57
C LEU A 21 -9.38 -24.60 8.65
N GLY A 22 -9.83 -24.40 9.89
CA GLY A 22 -9.60 -25.33 11.00
C GLY A 22 -10.28 -26.68 10.79
N GLU A 23 -11.54 -26.69 10.34
CA GLU A 23 -12.30 -27.90 10.00
C GLU A 23 -11.59 -28.67 8.89
N HIS A 24 -11.17 -28.00 7.81
CA HIS A 24 -10.45 -28.63 6.70
C HIS A 24 -9.18 -29.38 7.17
N VAL A 25 -8.38 -28.72 8.02
CA VAL A 25 -7.15 -29.34 8.56
C VAL A 25 -7.48 -30.48 9.53
N THR A 26 -8.53 -30.34 10.35
CA THR A 26 -8.95 -31.37 11.30
C THR A 26 -9.46 -32.61 10.57
N ASP A 27 -10.29 -32.43 9.54
CA ASP A 27 -10.81 -33.51 8.70
C ASP A 27 -9.68 -34.33 8.04
N GLN A 28 -8.63 -33.66 7.54
CA GLN A 28 -7.46 -34.34 6.97
C GLN A 28 -6.76 -35.22 8.04
N ILE A 29 -6.57 -34.68 9.25
CA ILE A 29 -5.94 -35.40 10.36
C ILE A 29 -6.78 -36.62 10.78
N GLU A 30 -8.09 -36.46 10.93
CA GLU A 30 -9.00 -37.54 11.34
C GLU A 30 -9.06 -38.67 10.31
N LYS A 31 -8.89 -38.35 9.02
CA LYS A 31 -8.79 -39.34 7.94
C LYS A 31 -7.41 -40.02 7.86
N GLY A 32 -6.44 -39.58 8.67
CA GLY A 32 -5.06 -40.06 8.60
C GLY A 32 -4.30 -39.56 7.36
N GLU A 33 -4.81 -38.52 6.71
CA GLU A 33 -4.17 -37.88 5.56
C GLU A 33 -3.11 -36.86 6.03
N GLN A 34 -2.15 -36.54 5.17
CA GLN A 34 -1.20 -35.47 5.44
C GLN A 34 -1.92 -34.11 5.38
N PRO A 35 -1.85 -33.27 6.44
CA PRO A 35 -2.48 -31.96 6.41
C PRO A 35 -1.80 -31.04 5.41
N THR A 36 -2.60 -30.37 4.57
CA THR A 36 -2.12 -29.43 3.56
C THR A 36 -2.98 -28.16 3.52
N ILE A 37 -2.35 -27.04 3.13
CA ILE A 37 -3.03 -25.77 2.90
C ILE A 37 -2.62 -25.26 1.53
N GLU A 38 -3.60 -24.94 0.68
CA GLU A 38 -3.38 -24.34 -0.63
C GLU A 38 -3.34 -22.80 -0.52
N LEU A 39 -2.36 -22.19 -1.18
CA LEU A 39 -2.11 -20.75 -1.18
C LEU A 39 -1.88 -20.25 -2.61
N SER A 40 -2.35 -19.05 -2.92
CA SER A 40 -2.00 -18.41 -4.20
C SER A 40 -0.56 -17.87 -4.20
N VAL A 41 0.17 -18.04 -5.29
CA VAL A 41 1.56 -17.56 -5.40
C VAL A 41 1.60 -16.02 -5.54
N ARG A 42 2.41 -15.35 -4.70
CA ARG A 42 2.52 -13.87 -4.59
C ARG A 42 3.67 -13.23 -5.39
N GLY A 43 4.27 -13.99 -6.30
CA GLY A 43 5.42 -13.54 -7.10
C GLY A 43 5.00 -12.89 -8.42
N LEU A 44 5.91 -12.12 -9.02
CA LEU A 44 5.79 -11.61 -10.39
C LEU A 44 5.38 -12.70 -11.40
N SER A 45 5.80 -13.95 -11.17
CA SER A 45 5.46 -15.10 -12.02
C SER A 45 3.97 -15.47 -12.01
N ASN A 46 3.17 -14.91 -11.11
CA ASN A 46 1.73 -15.16 -10.97
C ASN A 46 0.91 -13.85 -10.88
N VAL A 47 1.53 -12.68 -11.10
CA VAL A 47 0.79 -11.42 -11.17
C VAL A 47 0.49 -11.12 -12.62
N VAL A 48 -0.77 -10.79 -12.91
CA VAL A 48 -1.26 -10.49 -14.25
C VAL A 48 -1.77 -9.07 -14.28
N TYR A 49 -1.33 -8.27 -15.25
CA TYR A 49 -1.88 -6.95 -15.47
C TYR A 49 -3.15 -7.05 -16.34
N ASP A 50 -4.28 -6.62 -15.80
CA ASP A 50 -5.53 -6.52 -16.55
C ASP A 50 -5.63 -5.16 -17.22
N LYS A 51 -5.55 -5.16 -18.56
CA LYS A 51 -5.64 -3.94 -19.38
C LYS A 51 -7.02 -3.27 -19.32
N LYS A 52 -8.09 -3.98 -18.92
CA LYS A 52 -9.44 -3.39 -18.84
C LYS A 52 -9.65 -2.62 -17.55
N THR A 53 -9.21 -3.19 -16.44
CA THR A 53 -9.34 -2.58 -15.11
C THR A 53 -8.15 -1.70 -14.74
N GLU A 54 -7.05 -1.80 -15.50
CA GLU A 54 -5.76 -1.15 -15.22
C GLU A 54 -5.21 -1.52 -13.84
N LYS A 55 -5.40 -2.78 -13.44
CA LYS A 55 -4.99 -3.28 -12.13
C LYS A 55 -4.20 -4.58 -12.23
N LEU A 56 -3.40 -4.85 -11.21
CA LEU A 56 -2.71 -6.11 -11.01
C LEU A 56 -3.65 -7.11 -10.35
N GLY A 57 -3.86 -8.26 -10.97
CA GLY A 57 -4.57 -9.39 -10.38
C GLY A 57 -3.62 -10.54 -10.04
N ILE A 58 -4.10 -11.48 -9.23
CA ILE A 58 -3.45 -12.77 -9.02
C ILE A 58 -3.93 -13.75 -10.11
N GLY A 59 -2.97 -14.46 -10.70
CA GLY A 59 -3.21 -15.54 -11.66
C GLY A 59 -3.51 -16.87 -10.98
N ASP A 60 -3.63 -17.91 -11.80
CA ASP A 60 -4.15 -19.21 -11.36
C ASP A 60 -3.11 -20.09 -10.64
N LYS A 61 -1.85 -19.66 -10.49
CA LYS A 61 -0.82 -20.50 -9.85
C LYS A 61 -1.02 -20.54 -8.34
N THR A 62 -1.22 -21.74 -7.83
CA THR A 62 -1.25 -22.04 -6.41
C THR A 62 -0.02 -22.82 -6.00
N SER A 63 0.26 -22.80 -4.70
CA SER A 63 1.31 -23.51 -4.02
C SER A 63 0.70 -24.22 -2.83
N GLU A 64 1.07 -25.47 -2.64
CA GLU A 64 0.63 -26.25 -1.48
C GLU A 64 1.68 -26.21 -0.37
N ARG A 65 1.24 -26.02 0.88
CA ARG A 65 2.05 -26.20 2.08
C ARG A 65 1.59 -27.45 2.80
N ALA A 66 2.44 -28.46 2.77
CA ALA A 66 2.19 -29.74 3.41
C ALA A 66 2.91 -29.83 4.76
N PHE A 67 2.23 -30.28 5.82
CA PHE A 67 2.78 -30.26 7.18
C PHE A 67 4.03 -31.15 7.36
N PHE A 68 4.04 -32.38 6.82
CA PHE A 68 5.20 -33.28 6.91
C PHE A 68 6.35 -32.94 5.95
N ASN A 69 6.30 -31.80 5.24
CA ASN A 69 7.45 -31.30 4.51
C ASN A 69 8.31 -30.42 5.44
N VAL A 70 9.58 -30.79 5.63
CA VAL A 70 10.53 -30.10 6.51
C VAL A 70 10.62 -28.60 6.25
N ALA A 71 10.58 -28.17 4.98
CA ALA A 71 10.65 -26.76 4.60
C ALA A 71 9.35 -25.98 4.87
N HIS A 72 8.22 -26.69 5.04
CA HIS A 72 6.89 -26.11 5.19
C HIS A 72 6.34 -26.21 6.61
N ALA A 73 6.76 -27.21 7.40
CA ALA A 73 6.21 -27.52 8.72
C ALA A 73 6.10 -26.29 9.63
N LYS A 74 7.18 -25.50 9.78
CA LYS A 74 7.17 -24.26 10.59
C LYS A 74 6.18 -23.24 10.03
N LYS A 75 6.17 -23.01 8.72
CA LYS A 75 5.29 -22.04 8.05
C LYS A 75 3.81 -22.44 8.11
N PHE A 76 3.53 -23.74 8.02
CA PHE A 76 2.20 -24.31 8.19
C PHE A 76 1.69 -24.00 9.60
N LEU A 77 2.49 -24.34 10.62
CA LEU A 77 2.16 -24.07 12.02
C LEU A 77 1.94 -22.57 12.27
N GLN A 78 2.80 -21.70 11.74
CA GLN A 78 2.66 -20.24 11.85
C GLN A 78 1.33 -19.75 11.27
N THR A 79 0.90 -20.29 10.13
CA THR A 79 -0.36 -19.89 9.47
C THR A 79 -1.57 -20.28 10.32
N ILE A 80 -1.59 -21.52 10.83
CA ILE A 80 -2.65 -22.00 11.72
C ILE A 80 -2.68 -21.23 13.04
N GLU A 81 -1.52 -20.90 13.59
CA GLU A 81 -1.43 -20.14 14.83
C GLU A 81 -2.00 -18.73 14.69
N VAL A 82 -1.62 -18.02 13.63
CA VAL A 82 -2.16 -16.69 13.34
C VAL A 82 -3.67 -16.76 13.07
N ALA A 83 -4.15 -17.81 12.39
CA ALA A 83 -5.59 -18.02 12.18
C ALA A 83 -6.34 -18.19 13.51
N ALA A 84 -5.79 -18.95 14.46
CA ALA A 84 -6.37 -19.14 15.79
C ALA A 84 -6.40 -17.83 16.59
N ILE A 85 -5.31 -17.04 16.54
CA ILE A 85 -5.23 -15.72 17.15
C ILE A 85 -6.30 -14.79 16.57
N SER A 86 -6.41 -14.70 15.24
CA SER A 86 -7.40 -13.87 14.56
C SER A 86 -8.84 -14.28 14.92
N LYS A 87 -9.13 -15.58 14.97
CA LYS A 87 -10.44 -16.09 15.40
C LYS A 87 -10.77 -15.64 16.82
N SER A 88 -9.82 -15.77 17.75
CA SER A 88 -10.00 -15.32 19.14
C SER A 88 -10.30 -13.82 19.22
N LEU A 89 -9.58 -12.99 18.46
CA LEU A 89 -9.82 -11.55 18.38
C LEU A 89 -11.21 -11.21 17.83
N LEU A 90 -11.69 -11.96 16.84
CA LEU A 90 -13.06 -11.84 16.31
C LEU A 90 -14.11 -12.26 17.34
N ASP A 91 -13.87 -13.33 18.10
CA ASP A 91 -14.78 -13.84 19.13
C ASP A 91 -15.03 -12.82 20.25
N ILE A 92 -13.99 -12.09 20.67
CA ILE A 92 -14.08 -11.07 21.73
C ILE A 92 -14.34 -9.65 21.19
N ASN A 93 -14.46 -9.49 19.86
CA ASN A 93 -14.59 -8.21 19.17
C ASN A 93 -13.51 -7.18 19.60
N LYS A 94 -12.24 -7.59 19.59
CA LYS A 94 -11.08 -6.74 19.89
C LYS A 94 -10.10 -6.77 18.74
N HIS A 95 -9.31 -5.70 18.63
CA HIS A 95 -8.22 -5.60 17.67
C HIS A 95 -6.86 -5.77 18.35
N ALA A 96 -5.90 -6.35 17.63
CA ALA A 96 -4.51 -6.44 18.05
C ALA A 96 -3.60 -5.78 17.02
N SER A 97 -2.46 -5.21 17.44
CA SER A 97 -1.46 -4.73 16.49
C SER A 97 -0.68 -5.91 15.88
N LEU A 98 -0.02 -5.70 14.74
CA LEU A 98 0.94 -6.66 14.17
C LEU A 98 1.99 -7.12 15.20
N ARG A 99 2.43 -6.20 16.07
CA ARG A 99 3.39 -6.50 17.14
C ARG A 99 2.77 -7.35 18.25
N ASP A 100 1.52 -7.08 18.62
CA ASP A 100 0.82 -7.91 19.60
C ASP A 100 0.62 -9.33 19.06
N VAL A 101 0.21 -9.48 17.79
CA VAL A 101 0.08 -10.79 17.14
C VAL A 101 1.43 -11.53 17.11
N PHE A 102 2.53 -10.84 16.81
CA PHE A 102 3.87 -11.41 16.92
C PHE A 102 4.15 -11.96 18.33
N TYR A 103 3.87 -11.19 19.39
CA TYR A 103 4.10 -11.66 20.76
C TYR A 103 3.14 -12.77 21.18
N MET A 104 1.88 -12.74 20.74
CA MET A 104 0.91 -13.80 20.97
C MET A 104 1.33 -15.12 20.31
N ALA A 105 1.90 -15.05 19.10
CA ALA A 105 2.42 -16.20 18.38
C ALA A 105 3.81 -16.65 18.89
N LYS A 106 4.59 -15.77 19.51
CA LYS A 106 5.96 -16.05 19.98
C LYS A 106 5.95 -16.92 21.23
N ARG A 107 5.80 -18.22 21.03
CA ARG A 107 5.93 -19.25 22.06
C ARG A 107 6.86 -20.37 21.60
N THR A 108 7.53 -20.98 22.57
CA THR A 108 8.34 -22.18 22.34
C THR A 108 7.43 -23.39 22.13
N ILE A 109 7.72 -24.18 21.10
CA ILE A 109 6.98 -25.40 20.81
C ILE A 109 7.26 -26.41 21.95
N PRO A 110 6.24 -27.03 22.57
CA PRO A 110 6.44 -28.00 23.64
C PRO A 110 7.40 -29.11 23.24
N GLY A 111 8.35 -29.44 24.12
CA GLY A 111 9.37 -30.48 23.84
C GLY A 111 10.46 -30.07 22.85
N SER A 112 10.55 -28.78 22.50
CA SER A 112 11.51 -28.24 21.52
C SER A 112 12.18 -26.98 22.06
N LYS A 113 13.30 -26.57 21.44
CA LYS A 113 13.97 -25.27 21.66
C LYS A 113 13.58 -24.22 20.61
N THR A 114 12.64 -24.56 19.73
CA THR A 114 12.23 -23.75 18.58
C THR A 114 10.97 -22.97 18.92
N ASN A 115 10.94 -21.67 18.60
CA ASN A 115 9.72 -20.88 18.71
C ASN A 115 8.86 -21.03 17.45
N VAL A 116 7.56 -20.80 17.59
CA VAL A 116 6.66 -20.72 16.42
C VAL A 116 7.08 -19.57 15.52
N VAL A 117 7.36 -18.39 16.09
CA VAL A 117 7.94 -17.24 15.41
C VAL A 117 9.14 -16.69 16.18
N ASP A 118 10.19 -16.34 15.46
CA ASP A 118 11.40 -15.73 16.03
C ASP A 118 11.47 -14.23 15.71
N GLU A 119 11.09 -13.87 14.48
CA GLU A 119 11.07 -12.50 13.96
C GLU A 119 9.65 -12.07 13.55
N GLN A 120 9.36 -10.78 13.64
CA GLN A 120 8.06 -10.22 13.24
C GLN A 120 7.74 -10.49 11.76
N THR A 121 8.77 -10.56 10.92
CA THR A 121 8.61 -10.87 9.49
C THR A 121 8.00 -12.26 9.25
N GLU A 122 8.13 -13.20 10.19
CA GLU A 122 7.52 -14.54 10.09
C GLU A 122 6.01 -14.48 10.37
N SER A 123 5.58 -13.77 11.43
CA SER A 123 4.16 -13.58 11.71
C SER A 123 3.48 -12.73 10.63
N ASP A 124 4.15 -11.68 10.13
CA ASP A 124 3.61 -10.84 9.07
C ASP A 124 3.34 -11.66 7.79
N LYS A 125 4.26 -12.54 7.39
CA LYS A 125 4.07 -13.44 6.24
C LYS A 125 2.90 -14.40 6.44
N ALA A 126 2.72 -14.92 7.65
CA ALA A 126 1.61 -15.81 7.98
C ALA A 126 0.26 -15.08 7.98
N ILE A 127 0.23 -13.82 8.41
CA ILE A 127 -0.96 -12.95 8.27
C ILE A 127 -1.28 -12.74 6.80
N GLU A 128 -0.30 -12.42 5.96
CA GLU A 128 -0.51 -12.25 4.51
C GLU A 128 -0.97 -13.55 3.82
N ASP A 129 -0.51 -14.73 4.28
CA ASP A 129 -1.04 -16.00 3.82
C ASP A 129 -2.51 -16.18 4.22
N LEU A 130 -2.87 -15.77 5.43
CA LEU A 130 -4.24 -15.83 5.92
C LEU A 130 -5.19 -14.93 5.11
N GLU A 131 -4.72 -13.77 4.67
CA GLU A 131 -5.49 -12.89 3.77
C GLU A 131 -5.84 -13.59 2.46
N LEU A 132 -4.91 -14.38 1.91
CA LEU A 132 -5.15 -15.16 0.69
C LEU A 132 -6.09 -16.34 0.90
N ILE A 133 -5.97 -17.04 2.04
CA ILE A 133 -6.82 -18.20 2.34
C ILE A 133 -8.27 -17.75 2.59
N THR A 134 -8.43 -16.67 3.34
CA THR A 134 -9.73 -16.21 3.80
C THR A 134 -10.39 -15.24 2.83
N GLU A 135 -9.62 -14.63 1.92
CA GLU A 135 -10.04 -13.54 1.03
C GLU A 135 -10.46 -12.27 1.80
N PHE A 136 -10.04 -12.15 3.06
CA PHE A 136 -10.28 -10.98 3.90
C PHE A 136 -8.97 -10.26 4.20
N THR A 137 -9.04 -8.93 4.27
CA THR A 137 -7.91 -8.10 4.72
C THR A 137 -7.60 -8.39 6.19
N ARG A 138 -6.34 -8.20 6.59
CA ARG A 138 -5.92 -8.32 7.99
C ARG A 138 -6.72 -7.39 8.91
N GLU A 139 -7.12 -6.22 8.42
CA GLU A 139 -7.96 -5.28 9.16
C GLU A 139 -9.36 -5.89 9.44
N GLN A 140 -9.94 -6.62 8.48
CA GLN A 140 -11.19 -7.40 8.68
C GLN A 140 -10.99 -8.66 9.55
N LEU A 141 -9.75 -9.14 9.68
CA LEU A 141 -9.33 -10.22 10.58
C LEU A 141 -8.97 -9.72 11.98
N ASN A 142 -9.34 -8.47 12.32
CA ASN A 142 -9.07 -7.78 13.57
C ASN A 142 -7.57 -7.54 13.88
N ILE A 143 -6.71 -7.54 12.86
CA ILE A 143 -5.29 -7.26 13.00
C ILE A 143 -4.98 -5.90 12.37
N ASN A 144 -4.56 -4.95 13.21
CA ASN A 144 -4.27 -3.58 12.81
C ASN A 144 -2.77 -3.31 12.67
N ALA A 145 -2.42 -2.44 11.74
CA ALA A 145 -1.08 -1.85 11.68
C ALA A 145 -1.02 -0.57 12.53
N ASN A 146 0.19 -0.07 12.77
CA ASN A 146 0.35 1.23 13.40
C ASN A 146 -0.31 2.34 12.56
N LYS A 147 -0.90 3.32 13.24
CA LYS A 147 -1.41 4.54 12.60
C LYS A 147 -0.22 5.30 12.03
N MET A 148 -0.22 5.51 10.72
CA MET A 148 0.90 6.10 9.99
C MET A 148 0.35 6.95 8.86
N GLY A 149 1.01 8.08 8.62
CA GLY A 149 0.59 9.06 7.64
C GLY A 149 -0.15 10.24 8.26
N SER A 150 -0.13 11.35 7.52
CA SER A 150 -0.75 12.61 7.94
C SER A 150 -1.64 13.15 6.83
N VAL A 151 -2.79 13.71 7.19
CA VAL A 151 -3.68 14.42 6.25
C VAL A 151 -4.12 15.77 6.80
N ALA A 152 -4.21 16.75 5.91
CA ALA A 152 -4.78 18.06 6.17
C ALA A 152 -5.59 18.53 4.95
N GLY A 153 -6.66 19.29 5.22
CA GLY A 153 -7.57 19.79 4.20
C GLY A 153 -8.91 20.19 4.80
N LYS A 154 -9.79 20.80 4.00
CA LYS A 154 -11.16 21.16 4.45
C LYS A 154 -12.09 19.96 4.37
N VAL A 155 -11.88 19.00 5.25
CA VAL A 155 -12.68 17.78 5.35
C VAL A 155 -13.12 17.58 6.79
N ILE A 156 -14.38 17.21 6.97
CA ILE A 156 -14.94 16.81 8.25
C ILE A 156 -15.34 15.33 8.12
N VAL A 157 -14.75 14.50 8.98
CA VAL A 157 -15.06 13.08 9.09
C VAL A 157 -15.64 12.75 10.46
N GLU A 158 -16.35 11.64 10.55
CA GLU A 158 -16.68 10.98 11.82
C GLU A 158 -15.89 9.67 11.90
N ASP A 159 -15.15 9.49 12.98
CA ASP A 159 -14.40 8.27 13.29
C ASP A 159 -14.71 7.88 14.74
N SER A 160 -15.20 6.65 14.94
CA SER A 160 -15.48 6.10 16.27
C SER A 160 -16.42 6.96 17.14
N GLY A 161 -17.34 7.71 16.50
CA GLY A 161 -18.29 8.62 17.15
C GLY A 161 -17.79 10.05 17.33
N ASP A 162 -16.50 10.32 17.08
CA ASP A 162 -15.92 11.65 17.18
C ASP A 162 -15.94 12.36 15.83
N THR A 163 -16.35 13.62 15.83
CA THR A 163 -16.28 14.49 14.64
C THR A 163 -14.92 15.17 14.56
N ILE A 164 -14.19 14.93 13.47
CA ILE A 164 -12.82 15.39 13.27
C ILE A 164 -12.77 16.33 12.06
N ASP A 165 -12.29 17.56 12.29
CA ASP A 165 -12.09 18.57 11.26
C ASP A 165 -10.61 18.64 10.87
N TRP A 166 -10.25 18.11 9.70
CA TRP A 166 -8.88 18.06 9.21
C TRP A 166 -8.23 19.44 9.01
N SER A 167 -9.01 20.52 9.03
CA SER A 167 -8.51 21.90 8.90
C SER A 167 -8.09 22.51 10.24
N LYS A 168 -8.39 21.86 11.38
CA LYS A 168 -8.22 22.40 12.74
C LYS A 168 -7.36 21.53 13.67
N LEU A 169 -6.37 20.83 13.12
CA LEU A 169 -5.52 19.89 13.87
C LEU A 169 -4.10 20.42 14.16
N GLY A 170 -3.92 21.75 14.12
CA GLY A 170 -2.63 22.37 14.37
C GLY A 170 -1.56 21.94 13.36
N SER A 171 -0.30 21.83 13.78
CA SER A 171 0.83 21.46 12.92
C SER A 171 0.88 19.97 12.57
N GLY A 172 0.28 19.09 13.39
CA GLY A 172 0.38 17.64 13.21
C GLY A 172 -0.53 17.05 12.13
N GLY A 173 -1.64 17.72 11.83
CA GLY A 173 -2.68 17.16 10.97
C GLY A 173 -3.37 15.94 11.61
N TRP A 174 -4.15 15.21 10.82
CA TRP A 174 -4.80 13.99 11.29
C TRP A 174 -3.92 12.77 11.01
N SER A 175 -3.71 11.93 12.02
CA SER A 175 -3.00 10.66 11.86
C SER A 175 -3.92 9.57 11.33
N ILE A 176 -3.59 9.02 10.16
CA ILE A 176 -4.46 8.09 9.44
C ILE A 176 -4.44 6.71 10.12
N PRO A 177 -5.61 6.16 10.52
CA PRO A 177 -5.69 4.82 11.10
C PRO A 177 -5.43 3.73 10.05
N SER A 178 -5.05 2.52 10.51
CA SER A 178 -4.85 1.38 9.61
C SER A 178 -6.15 0.91 8.97
N ASN A 179 -7.22 0.86 9.76
CA ASN A 179 -8.57 0.57 9.30
C ASN A 179 -9.29 1.90 9.10
N VAL A 180 -9.69 2.14 7.85
CA VAL A 180 -10.39 3.36 7.44
C VAL A 180 -11.83 3.07 7.06
N GLU A 181 -12.33 1.83 7.13
CA GLU A 181 -13.68 1.47 6.64
C GLU A 181 -14.79 2.15 7.46
N ASN A 182 -14.58 2.33 8.77
CA ASN A 182 -15.57 2.92 9.67
C ASN A 182 -15.64 4.46 9.60
N ILE A 183 -14.76 5.09 8.82
CA ILE A 183 -14.74 6.55 8.68
C ILE A 183 -15.93 7.00 7.82
N LEU A 184 -16.71 7.95 8.32
CA LEU A 184 -17.82 8.55 7.57
C LEU A 184 -17.45 9.97 7.13
N PHE A 185 -17.49 10.24 5.83
CA PHE A 185 -17.26 11.59 5.29
C PHE A 185 -18.51 12.46 5.46
N LYS A 186 -18.46 13.48 6.31
CA LYS A 186 -19.58 14.41 6.55
C LYS A 186 -19.54 15.59 5.58
N LYS A 187 -18.36 16.16 5.36
CA LYS A 187 -18.18 17.31 4.45
C LYS A 187 -16.80 17.26 3.82
N ILE A 188 -16.73 17.51 2.51
CA ILE A 188 -15.49 17.62 1.76
C ILE A 188 -15.57 18.90 0.91
N ASP A 189 -14.63 19.82 1.11
CA ASP A 189 -14.42 21.02 0.29
C ASP A 189 -12.99 20.99 -0.27
N ALA A 190 -12.79 20.18 -1.31
CA ALA A 190 -11.50 20.05 -1.99
C ALA A 190 -11.72 19.75 -3.47
N LYS A 191 -10.80 20.23 -4.31
CA LYS A 191 -10.82 20.01 -5.77
C LYS A 191 -10.04 18.77 -6.19
N TYR A 192 -9.00 18.41 -5.43
CA TYR A 192 -8.08 17.32 -5.71
C TYR A 192 -7.28 16.96 -4.46
N ILE A 193 -6.50 15.89 -4.56
CA ILE A 193 -5.60 15.42 -3.50
C ILE A 193 -4.16 15.47 -4.02
N ILE A 194 -3.24 15.98 -3.21
CA ILE A 194 -1.80 15.77 -3.41
C ILE A 194 -1.33 14.74 -2.38
N TYR A 195 -0.86 13.61 -2.89
CA TYR A 195 -0.21 12.59 -2.10
C TYR A 195 1.31 12.71 -2.22
N MET A 196 2.03 12.61 -1.11
CA MET A 196 3.49 12.58 -1.07
C MET A 196 4.04 11.49 -0.15
N GLU A 197 5.20 10.94 -0.49
CA GLU A 197 5.85 9.94 0.36
C GLU A 197 6.46 10.56 1.63
N LYS A 198 7.23 11.64 1.45
CA LYS A 198 8.05 12.25 2.50
C LYS A 198 7.25 13.17 3.42
N ALA A 199 7.34 12.91 4.73
CA ALA A 199 6.72 13.74 5.77
C ALA A 199 7.20 15.21 5.72
N ALA A 200 8.49 15.43 5.51
CA ALA A 200 9.07 16.78 5.46
C ALA A 200 8.48 17.66 4.34
N VAL A 201 8.09 17.06 3.21
CA VAL A 201 7.42 17.78 2.11
C VAL A 201 6.01 18.16 2.53
N TRP A 202 5.30 17.23 3.18
CA TRP A 202 3.96 17.47 3.71
C TRP A 202 3.96 18.58 4.76
N GLU A 203 4.93 18.56 5.69
CA GLU A 203 5.09 19.59 6.72
C GLU A 203 5.28 20.98 6.10
N ARG A 204 6.16 21.12 5.09
CA ARG A 204 6.34 22.39 4.37
C ARG A 204 5.03 22.88 3.73
N LEU A 205 4.33 22.01 3.02
CA LEU A 205 3.05 22.37 2.37
C LEU A 205 1.96 22.73 3.41
N HIS A 206 1.97 22.06 4.56
CA HIS A 206 1.04 22.32 5.64
C HIS A 206 1.32 23.66 6.32
N GLU A 207 2.59 23.96 6.62
CA GLU A 207 3.02 25.26 7.14
C GLU A 207 2.68 26.41 6.19
N ASP A 208 2.85 26.21 4.89
CA ASP A 208 2.48 27.18 3.85
C ASP A 208 0.97 27.32 3.64
N LYS A 209 0.16 26.52 4.35
CA LYS A 209 -1.30 26.39 4.17
C LYS A 209 -1.68 26.16 2.71
N PHE A 210 -0.88 25.37 2.00
CA PHE A 210 -1.08 25.10 0.58
C PHE A 210 -2.47 24.52 0.30
N TRP A 211 -2.92 23.58 1.14
CA TRP A 211 -4.25 22.98 1.08
C TRP A 211 -5.38 24.01 1.15
N GLN A 212 -5.20 25.10 1.91
CA GLN A 212 -6.14 26.20 2.01
C GLN A 212 -6.09 27.10 0.78
N LYS A 213 -4.87 27.46 0.33
CA LYS A 213 -4.63 28.34 -0.83
C LYS A 213 -5.17 27.74 -2.14
N GLN A 214 -4.98 26.44 -2.34
CA GLN A 214 -5.37 25.74 -3.57
C GLN A 214 -6.68 24.95 -3.47
N ASN A 215 -7.32 24.96 -2.30
CA ASN A 215 -8.52 24.19 -2.00
C ASN A 215 -8.35 22.69 -2.33
N CYS A 216 -7.32 22.07 -1.75
CA CYS A 216 -7.00 20.65 -1.96
C CYS A 216 -6.79 19.93 -0.62
N ILE A 217 -6.66 18.60 -0.68
CA ILE A 217 -6.22 17.78 0.45
C ILE A 217 -4.75 17.46 0.25
N ILE A 218 -3.93 17.62 1.28
CA ILE A 218 -2.54 17.14 1.29
C ILE A 218 -2.43 15.92 2.19
N MET A 219 -1.81 14.86 1.70
CA MET A 219 -1.67 13.59 2.40
C MET A 219 -0.26 13.03 2.25
N CYS A 220 0.29 12.43 3.31
CA CYS A 220 1.53 11.67 3.22
C CYS A 220 1.46 10.33 3.95
N SER A 221 2.32 9.40 3.53
CA SER A 221 2.40 8.05 4.10
C SER A 221 3.51 7.86 5.14
N GLN A 222 4.35 8.87 5.41
CA GLN A 222 5.50 8.78 6.33
C GLN A 222 6.35 7.50 6.11
N GLY A 223 6.55 7.11 4.84
CA GLY A 223 7.21 5.84 4.43
C GLY A 223 6.47 5.13 3.29
N GLN A 224 6.81 3.85 3.02
CA GLN A 224 6.14 3.07 1.97
C GLN A 224 4.63 3.05 2.24
N SER A 225 3.85 3.51 1.25
CA SER A 225 2.40 3.74 1.29
C SER A 225 1.66 2.71 2.14
N THR A 226 1.32 3.09 3.38
CA THR A 226 0.63 2.20 4.32
C THR A 226 -0.75 1.84 3.76
N ARG A 227 -1.26 0.65 4.08
CA ARG A 227 -2.55 0.18 3.53
C ARG A 227 -3.70 1.13 3.85
N GLY A 228 -3.74 1.65 5.09
CA GLY A 228 -4.75 2.64 5.51
C GLY A 228 -4.73 3.91 4.66
N VAL A 229 -3.54 4.45 4.36
CA VAL A 229 -3.39 5.64 3.50
C VAL A 229 -3.87 5.34 2.07
N ARG A 230 -3.44 4.20 1.50
CA ARG A 230 -3.88 3.78 0.15
C ARG A 230 -5.39 3.60 0.07
N ARG A 231 -5.97 2.94 1.08
CA ARG A 231 -7.41 2.72 1.17
C ARG A 231 -8.17 4.02 1.33
N LEU A 232 -7.68 4.96 2.16
CA LEU A 232 -8.30 6.27 2.31
C LEU A 232 -8.27 7.08 1.01
N LEU A 233 -7.13 7.06 0.30
CA LEU A 233 -7.02 7.66 -1.04
C LEU A 233 -8.02 7.03 -2.01
N GLN A 234 -8.14 5.70 -2.01
CA GLN A 234 -9.08 4.97 -2.86
C GLN A 234 -10.53 5.37 -2.56
N ARG A 235 -10.91 5.45 -1.28
CA ARG A 235 -12.24 5.89 -0.85
C ARG A 235 -12.53 7.31 -1.32
N LEU A 236 -11.59 8.25 -1.12
CA LEU A 236 -11.75 9.62 -1.59
C LEU A 236 -11.86 9.74 -3.12
N ALA A 237 -11.08 8.95 -3.87
CA ALA A 237 -11.18 8.91 -5.33
C ALA A 237 -12.49 8.28 -5.81
N ASN A 238 -12.93 7.19 -5.20
CA ASN A 238 -14.09 6.43 -5.68
C ASN A 238 -15.43 7.00 -5.20
N GLU A 239 -15.54 7.33 -3.91
CA GLU A 239 -16.77 7.86 -3.27
C GLU A 239 -16.98 9.33 -3.61
N HIS A 240 -15.89 10.11 -3.75
CA HIS A 240 -15.95 11.57 -3.91
C HIS A 240 -15.37 12.10 -5.23
N LYS A 241 -14.88 11.21 -6.11
CA LYS A 241 -14.38 11.57 -7.46
C LYS A 241 -13.28 12.63 -7.42
N LEU A 242 -12.46 12.63 -6.37
CA LEU A 242 -11.33 13.55 -6.25
C LEU A 242 -10.12 12.99 -7.02
N PRO A 243 -9.58 13.73 -8.00
CA PRO A 243 -8.36 13.30 -8.69
C PRO A 243 -7.17 13.36 -7.74
N ILE A 244 -6.24 12.39 -7.91
CA ILE A 244 -5.06 12.24 -7.06
C ILE A 244 -3.81 12.57 -7.86
N TYR A 245 -3.02 13.50 -7.33
CA TYR A 245 -1.71 13.87 -7.82
C TYR A 245 -0.64 13.29 -6.90
N VAL A 246 0.23 12.45 -7.45
CA VAL A 246 1.31 11.80 -6.71
C VAL A 246 2.61 12.58 -6.89
N LEU A 247 3.25 12.87 -5.77
CA LEU A 247 4.46 13.65 -5.66
C LEU A 247 5.55 12.85 -4.92
N THR A 248 6.59 12.43 -5.64
CA THR A 248 7.70 11.62 -5.11
C THR A 248 9.05 12.17 -5.57
N ASP A 249 10.13 11.54 -5.10
CA ASP A 249 11.46 11.76 -5.65
C ASP A 249 11.55 11.32 -7.12
N ASN A 250 12.52 11.89 -7.85
CA ASN A 250 12.89 11.47 -9.19
C ASN A 250 13.85 10.27 -9.12
N ASP A 251 13.33 9.11 -8.74
CA ASP A 251 14.07 7.86 -8.71
C ASP A 251 13.16 6.65 -9.02
N PRO A 252 13.73 5.44 -9.23
CA PRO A 252 12.93 4.25 -9.52
C PRO A 252 11.94 3.88 -8.39
N TRP A 253 12.26 4.21 -7.13
CA TRP A 253 11.44 3.86 -5.97
C TRP A 253 10.23 4.78 -5.83
N GLY A 254 10.39 6.08 -6.05
CA GLY A 254 9.31 7.06 -6.13
C GLY A 254 8.32 6.73 -7.26
N ILE A 255 8.84 6.39 -8.45
CA ILE A 255 7.99 5.92 -9.56
C ILE A 255 7.27 4.61 -9.19
N TYR A 256 7.92 3.73 -8.43
CA TYR A 256 7.27 2.51 -7.96
C TYR A 256 6.15 2.78 -6.97
N ILE A 257 6.25 3.81 -6.12
CA ILE A 257 5.14 4.23 -5.24
C ILE A 257 3.92 4.68 -6.06
N TYR A 258 4.13 5.47 -7.11
CA TYR A 258 3.08 5.79 -8.08
C TYR A 258 2.48 4.53 -8.68
N SER A 259 3.32 3.61 -9.16
CA SER A 259 2.87 2.33 -9.73
C SER A 259 2.02 1.52 -8.77
N VAL A 260 2.35 1.50 -7.48
CA VAL A 260 1.61 0.76 -6.45
C VAL A 260 0.26 1.39 -6.16
N LEU A 261 0.16 2.72 -6.19
CA LEU A 261 -1.11 3.43 -6.04
C LEU A 261 -2.02 3.21 -7.25
N LYS A 262 -1.48 3.32 -8.46
CA LYS A 262 -2.26 3.21 -9.70
C LYS A 262 -2.68 1.78 -10.01
N TYR A 263 -1.71 0.89 -10.12
CA TYR A 263 -1.91 -0.47 -10.61
C TYR A 263 -2.08 -1.50 -9.49
N GLY A 264 -1.69 -1.18 -8.26
CA GLY A 264 -1.63 -2.13 -7.15
C GLY A 264 -0.22 -2.63 -6.86
N SER A 265 -0.05 -3.36 -5.75
CA SER A 265 1.25 -3.94 -5.38
C SER A 265 1.31 -5.39 -5.85
N ILE A 266 2.45 -5.82 -6.38
CA ILE A 266 2.71 -7.22 -6.74
C ILE A 266 2.44 -8.15 -5.55
N SER A 267 2.92 -7.79 -4.35
CA SER A 267 2.72 -8.60 -3.15
C SER A 267 1.27 -8.65 -2.67
N LEU A 268 0.46 -7.64 -3.03
CA LEU A 268 -0.92 -7.46 -2.59
C LEU A 268 -1.89 -7.48 -3.78
N ALA A 269 -1.55 -8.20 -4.85
CA ALA A 269 -2.34 -8.19 -6.09
C ALA A 269 -3.76 -8.73 -5.89
N HIS A 270 -4.01 -9.52 -4.84
CA HIS A 270 -5.36 -9.97 -4.45
C HIS A 270 -6.25 -8.84 -3.92
N MET A 271 -5.63 -7.78 -3.37
CA MET A 271 -6.32 -6.61 -2.82
C MET A 271 -6.31 -5.41 -3.78
N SER A 272 -5.90 -5.59 -5.04
CA SER A 272 -5.82 -4.46 -5.97
C SER A 272 -7.17 -3.79 -6.18
N ASP A 273 -8.28 -4.51 -6.10
CA ASP A 273 -9.60 -3.88 -6.23
C ASP A 273 -9.92 -2.91 -5.09
N GLU A 274 -9.43 -3.20 -3.89
CA GLU A 274 -9.65 -2.38 -2.71
C GLU A 274 -8.63 -1.25 -2.56
N LEU A 275 -7.42 -1.42 -3.10
CA LEU A 275 -6.26 -0.55 -2.84
C LEU A 275 -5.68 0.18 -4.06
N ALA A 276 -5.98 -0.26 -5.28
CA ALA A 276 -5.51 0.40 -6.50
C ALA A 276 -6.51 1.46 -6.97
N ILE A 277 -6.00 2.52 -7.60
CA ILE A 277 -6.76 3.71 -7.96
C ILE A 277 -6.42 4.05 -9.41
N SER A 278 -7.38 3.88 -10.33
CA SER A 278 -7.10 4.06 -11.76
C SER A 278 -6.80 5.52 -12.15
N ASP A 279 -7.52 6.50 -11.60
CA ASP A 279 -7.33 7.95 -11.88
C ASP A 279 -6.30 8.59 -10.95
N VAL A 280 -5.05 8.11 -11.03
CA VAL A 280 -3.89 8.67 -10.34
C VAL A 280 -2.93 9.25 -11.36
N ARG A 281 -2.51 10.49 -11.12
CA ARG A 281 -1.62 11.25 -12.01
C ARG A 281 -0.29 11.48 -11.33
N TYR A 282 0.80 11.17 -12.02
CA TYR A 282 2.14 11.44 -11.53
C TYR A 282 2.50 12.90 -11.76
N LEU A 283 2.52 13.69 -10.69
CA LEU A 283 2.84 15.12 -10.77
C LEU A 283 4.34 15.37 -10.87
N GLY A 284 5.17 14.51 -10.29
CA GLY A 284 6.62 14.64 -10.33
C GLY A 284 7.28 14.17 -9.04
N VAL A 285 8.58 14.34 -8.87
CA VAL A 285 9.51 15.08 -9.75
C VAL A 285 9.89 14.24 -10.99
N THR A 286 9.62 14.76 -12.18
CA THR A 286 9.99 14.12 -13.46
C THR A 286 11.41 14.50 -13.89
N CYS A 287 12.01 13.77 -14.84
CA CYS A 287 13.31 14.15 -15.39
C CYS A 287 13.23 15.47 -16.17
N ASP A 288 12.07 15.76 -16.79
CA ASP A 288 11.83 17.04 -17.46
C ASP A 288 11.80 18.20 -16.43
N ASP A 289 11.24 17.98 -15.23
CA ASP A 289 11.25 18.98 -14.14
C ASP A 289 12.66 19.30 -13.67
N VAL A 290 13.52 18.28 -13.57
CA VAL A 290 14.91 18.46 -13.13
C VAL A 290 15.65 19.45 -14.04
N LEU A 291 15.44 19.35 -15.35
CA LEU A 291 16.00 20.28 -16.33
C LEU A 291 15.32 21.66 -16.28
N LYS A 292 13.97 21.69 -16.25
CA LYS A 292 13.18 22.93 -16.23
C LYS A 292 13.53 23.82 -15.04
N TYR A 293 13.68 23.23 -13.86
CA TYR A 293 13.94 23.93 -12.61
C TYR A 293 15.43 24.01 -12.23
N LYS A 294 16.33 23.61 -13.14
CA LYS A 294 17.79 23.68 -13.00
C LYS A 294 18.32 22.93 -11.77
N LEU A 295 17.79 21.72 -11.54
CA LEU A 295 18.13 20.89 -10.39
C LEU A 295 19.31 19.95 -10.66
N GLU A 296 20.00 20.06 -11.81
CA GLU A 296 21.11 19.16 -12.19
C GLU A 296 22.29 19.21 -11.20
N ARG A 297 22.44 20.33 -10.48
CA ARG A 297 23.46 20.47 -9.43
C ARG A 297 23.21 19.55 -8.21
N HIS A 298 22.00 19.01 -8.09
CA HIS A 298 21.61 18.09 -7.03
C HIS A 298 21.53 16.64 -7.50
N TYR A 299 22.13 16.31 -8.65
CA TYR A 299 22.20 14.95 -9.14
C TYR A 299 22.93 14.04 -8.16
N ILE A 300 22.24 12.97 -7.78
CA ILE A 300 22.79 11.85 -7.02
C ILE A 300 22.99 10.71 -8.02
N LYS A 301 24.20 10.16 -8.10
CA LYS A 301 24.50 9.06 -9.03
C LYS A 301 23.60 7.85 -8.74
N LEU A 302 23.05 7.22 -9.79
CA LEU A 302 22.31 5.98 -9.64
C LEU A 302 23.21 4.85 -9.14
N THR A 303 22.71 4.08 -8.19
CA THR A 303 23.37 2.84 -7.74
C THR A 303 23.09 1.70 -8.72
N GLU A 304 23.83 0.61 -8.62
CA GLU A 304 23.56 -0.59 -9.42
C GLU A 304 22.16 -1.15 -9.16
N GLN A 305 21.68 -1.07 -7.92
CA GLN A 305 20.32 -1.46 -7.53
C GLN A 305 19.28 -0.57 -8.21
N ASP A 306 19.50 0.75 -8.25
CA ASP A 306 18.60 1.67 -8.93
C ASP A 306 18.53 1.36 -10.43
N ILE A 307 19.68 1.11 -11.07
CA ILE A 307 19.74 0.78 -12.50
C ILE A 307 19.04 -0.56 -12.79
N ALA A 308 19.25 -1.58 -11.95
CA ALA A 308 18.58 -2.87 -12.08
C ALA A 308 17.06 -2.73 -11.93
N ARG A 309 16.62 -1.96 -10.93
CA ARG A 309 15.20 -1.70 -10.69
C ARG A 309 14.55 -0.93 -11.83
N LEU A 310 15.23 0.09 -12.36
CA LEU A 310 14.77 0.88 -13.50
C LEU A 310 14.58 0.03 -14.75
N LYS A 311 15.54 -0.87 -15.06
CA LYS A 311 15.42 -1.82 -16.17
C LYS A 311 14.21 -2.74 -15.99
N GLN A 312 14.05 -3.31 -14.79
CA GLN A 312 12.93 -4.19 -14.48
C GLN A 312 11.58 -3.46 -14.64
N MET A 313 11.47 -2.22 -14.15
CA MET A 313 10.24 -1.44 -14.24
C MET A 313 9.87 -1.07 -15.68
N ALA A 314 10.87 -0.77 -16.52
CA ALA A 314 10.64 -0.48 -17.92
C ALA A 314 10.04 -1.67 -18.70
N GLU A 315 10.23 -2.90 -18.22
CA GLU A 315 9.73 -4.13 -18.83
C GLU A 315 8.34 -4.55 -18.31
N TYR A 316 7.81 -3.90 -17.27
CA TYR A 316 6.49 -4.22 -16.73
C TYR A 316 5.38 -4.00 -17.76
N ASP A 317 4.37 -4.87 -17.77
CA ASP A 317 3.28 -4.83 -18.76
C ASP A 317 2.51 -3.51 -18.80
N TRP A 318 2.41 -2.82 -17.66
CA TRP A 318 1.75 -1.52 -17.52
C TRP A 318 2.64 -0.32 -17.84
N PHE A 319 3.94 -0.54 -18.05
CA PHE A 319 4.90 0.52 -18.40
C PHE A 319 5.54 0.35 -19.78
N LYS A 320 5.70 -0.88 -20.27
CA LYS A 320 6.42 -1.19 -21.51
C LYS A 320 5.82 -0.49 -22.74
N ASP A 321 4.50 -0.39 -22.80
CA ASP A 321 3.75 0.20 -23.92
C ASP A 321 3.47 1.70 -23.70
N HIS A 322 3.85 2.26 -22.54
CA HIS A 322 3.55 3.64 -22.16
C HIS A 322 4.68 4.59 -22.54
N LYS A 323 4.47 5.37 -23.61
CA LYS A 323 5.51 6.18 -24.24
C LYS A 323 6.14 7.22 -23.30
N GLU A 324 5.34 7.86 -22.45
CA GLU A 324 5.84 8.90 -21.55
C GLU A 324 6.70 8.29 -20.43
N TRP A 325 6.27 7.16 -19.86
CA TRP A 325 7.08 6.43 -18.88
C TRP A 325 8.38 5.92 -19.47
N GLN A 326 8.36 5.35 -20.68
CA GLN A 326 9.58 4.94 -21.38
C GLN A 326 10.53 6.12 -21.65
N LYS A 327 9.99 7.31 -21.96
CA LYS A 327 10.79 8.54 -22.08
C LYS A 327 11.46 8.88 -20.74
N GLN A 328 10.73 8.85 -19.62
CA GLN A 328 11.29 9.13 -18.29
C GLN A 328 12.38 8.13 -17.91
N PHE A 329 12.16 6.82 -18.11
CA PHE A 329 13.16 5.80 -17.79
C PHE A 329 14.43 5.95 -18.62
N LYS A 330 14.29 6.26 -19.91
CA LYS A 330 15.44 6.52 -20.78
C LYS A 330 16.17 7.79 -20.34
N ALA A 331 15.45 8.87 -20.03
CA ALA A 331 16.03 10.13 -19.56
C ALA A 331 16.83 9.93 -18.25
N MET A 332 16.25 9.24 -17.26
CA MET A 332 16.91 8.92 -15.99
C MET A 332 18.17 8.07 -16.20
N LYS A 333 18.09 7.06 -17.08
CA LYS A 333 19.24 6.21 -17.43
C LYS A 333 20.35 6.98 -18.14
N THR A 334 19.99 7.89 -19.06
CA THR A 334 20.96 8.73 -19.79
C THR A 334 21.62 9.75 -18.87
N ALA A 335 20.86 10.37 -17.96
CA ALA A 335 21.41 11.26 -16.94
C ALA A 335 22.32 10.51 -15.95
N GLY A 336 22.04 9.22 -15.72
CA GLY A 336 22.80 8.41 -14.76
C GLY A 336 22.61 8.87 -13.31
N ALA A 337 21.56 9.65 -13.05
CA ALA A 337 21.33 10.31 -11.78
C ALA A 337 19.85 10.31 -11.39
N LYS A 338 19.62 10.44 -10.08
CA LYS A 338 18.34 10.68 -9.42
C LYS A 338 18.36 11.99 -8.66
N VAL A 339 17.18 12.52 -8.34
CA VAL A 339 17.02 13.78 -7.60
C VAL A 339 15.95 13.64 -6.54
N GLU A 340 16.28 14.06 -5.32
CA GLU A 340 15.30 14.15 -4.24
C GLU A 340 14.41 15.38 -4.40
N ILE A 341 13.13 15.26 -4.07
CA ILE A 341 12.17 16.36 -4.14
C ILE A 341 12.57 17.54 -3.24
N GLN A 342 13.26 17.29 -2.14
CA GLN A 342 13.77 18.33 -1.24
C GLN A 342 14.80 19.25 -1.91
N SER A 343 15.39 18.84 -3.04
CA SER A 343 16.25 19.71 -3.84
C SER A 343 15.53 20.95 -4.34
N LEU A 344 14.20 20.92 -4.49
CA LEU A 344 13.40 22.10 -4.82
C LEU A 344 13.58 23.23 -3.78
N SER A 345 13.86 22.89 -2.51
CA SER A 345 14.12 23.87 -1.46
C SER A 345 15.41 24.68 -1.69
N SER A 346 16.34 24.20 -2.52
CA SER A 346 17.55 24.96 -2.88
C SER A 346 17.23 26.21 -3.72
N ARG A 347 16.05 26.23 -4.35
CA ARG A 347 15.50 27.37 -5.11
C ARG A 347 14.74 28.35 -4.21
N GLY A 348 14.58 28.02 -2.93
CA GLY A 348 13.78 28.74 -1.94
C GLY A 348 12.89 27.77 -1.17
N ILE A 349 12.76 27.95 0.14
CA ILE A 349 12.07 27.00 1.01
C ILE A 349 10.58 26.83 0.63
N THR A 350 9.93 27.90 0.16
CA THR A 350 8.53 27.91 -0.32
C THR A 350 8.41 27.72 -1.84
N PHE A 351 9.51 27.46 -2.56
CA PHE A 351 9.48 27.31 -4.01
C PHE A 351 8.51 26.21 -4.46
N ILE A 352 8.43 25.12 -3.68
CA ILE A 352 7.52 24.01 -3.95
C ILE A 352 6.04 24.42 -3.89
N SER A 353 5.66 25.23 -2.91
CA SER A 353 4.28 25.64 -2.64
C SER A 353 3.85 26.85 -3.46
N ASP A 354 4.76 27.80 -3.70
CA ASP A 354 4.44 29.06 -4.39
C ASP A 354 4.60 28.97 -5.91
N VAL A 355 5.52 28.14 -6.42
CA VAL A 355 5.85 28.08 -7.86
C VAL A 355 5.62 26.69 -8.45
N TYR A 356 6.33 25.67 -7.96
CA TYR A 356 6.36 24.34 -8.60
C TYR A 356 4.97 23.70 -8.69
N LEU A 357 4.29 23.48 -7.57
CA LEU A 357 2.98 22.81 -7.58
C LEU A 357 1.90 23.64 -8.30
N PRO A 358 1.74 24.95 -8.06
CA PRO A 358 0.74 25.75 -8.78
C PRO A 358 0.96 25.77 -10.29
N GLU A 359 2.21 25.88 -10.76
CA GLU A 359 2.53 25.90 -12.19
C GLU A 359 2.19 24.56 -12.85
N LYS A 360 2.64 23.45 -12.25
CA LYS A 360 2.38 22.11 -12.80
C LYS A 360 0.90 21.77 -12.86
N ILE A 361 0.14 22.11 -11.81
CA ILE A 361 -1.29 21.84 -11.75
C ILE A 361 -2.06 22.72 -12.76
N LYS A 362 -1.70 24.01 -12.86
CA LYS A 362 -2.33 24.94 -13.82
C LYS A 362 -2.08 24.55 -15.27
N ASN A 363 -0.86 24.12 -15.59
CA ASN A 363 -0.46 23.73 -16.94
C ASN A 363 -0.82 22.28 -17.29
N GLN A 364 -1.38 21.53 -16.33
CA GLN A 364 -1.65 20.09 -16.48
C GLN A 364 -0.40 19.28 -16.86
N GLU A 365 0.75 19.66 -16.28
CA GLU A 365 2.02 18.97 -16.50
C GLU A 365 2.11 17.75 -15.56
N PHE A 366 1.50 16.63 -15.94
CA PHE A 366 1.56 15.35 -15.21
C PHE A 366 1.54 14.17 -16.19
N ILE A 367 1.97 12.99 -15.73
CA ILE A 367 1.95 11.74 -16.51
C ILE A 367 0.81 10.85 -16.00
N ASP A 368 0.09 10.20 -16.91
CA ASP A 368 -1.02 9.27 -16.62
C ASP A 368 -0.77 7.90 -17.24
#